data_AF-A0A1Q7EEK1-F1
#
_entry.id   AF-A0A1Q7EEK1-F1
#
_cell.length_a   1.000
_cell.length_b   1.000
_cell.length_c   1.000
_cell.angle_alpha   90.00
_cell.angle_beta   90.00
_cell.angle_gamma   90.00
#
_symmetry.space_group_name_H-M   'P 1'
#
loop_
_entity.id
_entity.type
_entity.pdbx_description
1 polymer ?
#
loop_
_entity_poly.entity_id
_entity_poly.type
_entity_poly.pdbx_seq_one_letter_code
_entity_poly.pdbx_strand_id
1 'polypeptide(L)'
;MARGRRARSSIALSLALAFLAGGCAQFGSDAGATCPGPTLDPAVPPAASTAASVTYGFLIDRAYTGDAKRSPSYPWPQLPRTALDTVAGALPKLDLRPGDSVFAAWISHNSNDIREIFLPVAQVPRSTALDLPAAPARPKPPVNKLECNQYAEQVRTYNEQAKTWRATVGDLQQRARDADAKTVATFVDRQQAALRAAAPAQDPVGTDIYGGLAVAGGVFKSNPGRHKLVLFSDMSDTIGNAVRPDLAQSDVVIALYHRDDPNDQGVAQKQWETALRTLGARATVFLPWAATTVDKIADQLKEGGR
;
A
#
# COMPACT_ATOMS: atom_id res chain seq x y z
N MET A 1 48.51 -25.96 -28.46
CA MET A 1 48.77 -26.99 -27.42
C MET A 1 47.47 -27.14 -26.61
N ALA A 2 46.59 -28.09 -26.94
CA ALA A 2 46.53 -29.46 -26.39
C ALA A 2 46.42 -29.45 -24.85
N ARG A 3 45.44 -30.00 -24.11
CA ARG A 3 44.30 -30.95 -24.22
C ARG A 3 43.43 -30.67 -22.95
N GLY A 4 42.16 -30.97 -22.76
CA GLY A 4 41.17 -31.81 -23.43
C GLY A 4 40.29 -32.53 -22.38
N ARG A 5 38.96 -32.54 -22.62
CA ARG A 5 37.93 -33.55 -22.20
C ARG A 5 37.47 -33.53 -20.72
N ARG A 6 36.19 -33.76 -20.36
CA ARG A 6 35.10 -34.51 -21.01
C ARG A 6 33.72 -34.25 -20.34
N ALA A 7 32.68 -34.21 -21.18
CA ALA A 7 31.31 -34.79 -21.03
C ALA A 7 30.36 -34.25 -19.93
N ARG A 8 29.05 -34.04 -20.17
CA ARG A 8 28.12 -34.82 -21.01
C ARG A 8 27.06 -33.97 -21.73
N SER A 9 26.77 -34.42 -22.95
CA SER A 9 25.68 -34.07 -23.84
C SER A 9 24.44 -34.93 -23.59
N SER A 10 23.24 -34.40 -23.90
CA SER A 10 22.07 -35.08 -24.50
C SER A 10 20.91 -34.06 -24.55
N ILE A 11 20.61 -33.40 -25.67
CA ILE A 11 19.82 -33.86 -26.85
C ILE A 11 18.41 -34.34 -26.49
N ALA A 12 17.46 -33.41 -26.69
CA ALA A 12 16.20 -33.48 -27.44
C ALA A 12 15.18 -34.62 -27.29
N LEU A 13 13.92 -34.16 -27.42
CA LEU A 13 12.76 -34.74 -28.11
C LEU A 13 11.64 -35.41 -27.24
N SER A 14 10.42 -34.88 -27.46
CA SER A 14 9.18 -35.64 -27.71
C SER A 14 8.12 -35.86 -26.60
N LEU A 15 6.92 -35.36 -26.96
CA LEU A 15 5.58 -35.96 -26.85
C LEU A 15 4.80 -35.99 -25.51
N ALA A 16 3.63 -35.35 -25.58
CA ALA A 16 2.28 -35.88 -25.35
C ALA A 16 1.88 -36.53 -24.00
N LEU A 17 0.72 -36.08 -23.51
CA LEU A 17 -0.34 -36.82 -22.80
C LEU A 17 0.06 -37.97 -21.85
N ALA A 18 -0.24 -37.81 -20.55
CA ALA A 18 -0.88 -38.87 -19.77
C ALA A 18 -1.54 -38.32 -18.49
N PHE A 19 -2.85 -38.53 -18.41
CA PHE A 19 -3.60 -38.73 -17.18
C PHE A 19 -2.95 -39.81 -16.31
N LEU A 20 -3.02 -39.66 -14.97
CA LEU A 20 -3.27 -40.69 -13.92
C LEU A 20 -2.95 -40.04 -12.56
N ALA A 21 -3.98 -39.71 -11.77
CA ALA A 21 -4.50 -40.55 -10.68
C ALA A 21 -3.58 -40.62 -9.44
N GLY A 22 -4.00 -39.94 -8.37
CA GLY A 22 -3.39 -40.03 -7.04
C GLY A 22 -4.17 -39.22 -6.01
N GLY A 23 -5.04 -39.89 -5.24
CA GLY A 23 -5.82 -39.27 -4.17
C GLY A 23 -6.88 -40.21 -3.61
N CYS A 24 -6.45 -41.09 -2.72
CA CYS A 24 -7.17 -42.21 -2.11
C CYS A 24 -8.53 -41.86 -1.47
N ALA A 25 -9.54 -42.66 -1.77
CA ALA A 25 -10.53 -43.10 -0.79
C ALA A 25 -10.83 -44.58 -1.07
N GLN A 26 -10.31 -45.43 -0.19
CA GLN A 26 -10.43 -46.87 -0.23
C GLN A 26 -11.58 -47.27 0.68
N PHE A 27 -12.70 -47.67 0.09
CA PHE A 27 -13.70 -48.54 0.73
C PHE A 27 -14.37 -49.40 -0.34
N GLY A 28 -14.28 -50.72 -0.15
CA GLY A 28 -15.20 -51.71 -0.72
C GLY A 28 -14.98 -52.09 -2.19
N SER A 29 -14.32 -53.22 -2.39
CA SER A 29 -14.25 -53.95 -3.67
C SER A 29 -15.64 -54.40 -4.15
N ASP A 30 -15.99 -54.04 -5.39
CA ASP A 30 -16.67 -54.92 -6.36
C ASP A 30 -16.59 -54.31 -7.76
N ALA A 31 -16.06 -55.07 -8.71
CA ALA A 31 -15.87 -54.70 -10.11
C ALA A 31 -17.15 -54.11 -10.74
N GLY A 32 -16.99 -53.07 -11.57
CA GLY A 32 -18.06 -52.51 -12.41
C GLY A 32 -18.40 -51.05 -12.10
N ALA A 33 -17.93 -50.17 -12.98
CA ALA A 33 -18.30 -48.76 -13.21
C ALA A 33 -18.45 -47.87 -11.96
N THR A 34 -17.37 -47.18 -11.59
CA THR A 34 -17.43 -45.95 -10.78
C THR A 34 -18.28 -44.90 -11.51
N CYS A 35 -19.40 -44.46 -10.93
CA CYS A 35 -20.20 -43.38 -11.53
C CYS A 35 -19.32 -42.11 -11.69
N PRO A 36 -19.47 -41.30 -12.76
CA PRO A 36 -18.67 -40.10 -12.97
C PRO A 36 -18.97 -39.06 -11.87
N GLY A 37 -17.94 -38.61 -11.15
CA GLY A 37 -18.07 -37.62 -10.08
C GLY A 37 -17.99 -36.17 -10.59
N PRO A 38 -18.37 -35.18 -9.76
CA PRO A 38 -18.18 -33.76 -10.05
C PRO A 38 -16.71 -33.42 -10.29
N THR A 39 -16.43 -32.68 -11.37
CA THR A 39 -15.05 -32.30 -11.76
C THR A 39 -14.72 -30.85 -11.43
N LEU A 40 -15.73 -30.04 -11.08
CA LEU A 40 -15.58 -28.64 -10.71
C LEU A 40 -15.97 -28.43 -9.24
N ASP A 41 -15.19 -27.61 -8.54
CA ASP A 41 -15.52 -27.15 -7.19
C ASP A 41 -15.77 -25.63 -7.23
N PRO A 42 -17.00 -25.14 -7.00
CA PRO A 42 -17.31 -23.71 -7.07
C PRO A 42 -16.66 -22.90 -5.94
N ALA A 43 -15.70 -23.42 -5.17
CA ALA A 43 -14.94 -22.60 -4.24
C ALA A 43 -14.32 -21.36 -4.91
N VAL A 44 -14.75 -20.19 -4.47
CA VAL A 44 -14.07 -18.91 -4.70
C VAL A 44 -13.36 -18.57 -3.40
N PRO A 45 -12.01 -18.54 -3.34
CA PRO A 45 -11.33 -17.97 -2.20
C PRO A 45 -11.75 -16.50 -2.06
N PRO A 46 -11.91 -16.00 -0.83
CA PRO A 46 -12.68 -14.80 -0.54
C PRO A 46 -12.12 -13.56 -1.23
N ALA A 47 -13.02 -12.78 -1.84
CA ALA A 47 -12.78 -11.37 -2.13
C ALA A 47 -13.07 -10.56 -0.85
N ALA A 48 -12.02 -10.32 -0.07
CA ALA A 48 -11.82 -9.10 0.70
C ALA A 48 -10.33 -9.09 1.02
N SER A 49 -9.61 -8.09 0.51
CA SER A 49 -8.24 -7.84 0.96
C SER A 49 -8.30 -7.57 2.47
N THR A 50 -7.98 -8.57 3.28
CA THR A 50 -7.73 -8.44 4.72
C THR A 50 -6.41 -7.72 5.01
N ALA A 51 -5.73 -7.22 3.98
CA ALA A 51 -4.56 -6.39 4.15
C ALA A 51 -4.94 -5.21 5.05
N ALA A 52 -4.16 -5.02 6.12
CA ALA A 52 -4.32 -3.92 7.03
C ALA A 52 -4.30 -2.60 6.24
N SER A 53 -5.25 -1.71 6.54
CA SER A 53 -5.29 -0.37 5.96
C SER A 53 -3.98 0.36 6.24
N VAL A 54 -3.57 1.18 5.28
CA VAL A 54 -2.38 2.02 5.39
C VAL A 54 -2.82 3.48 5.57
N THR A 55 -2.25 4.14 6.57
CA THR A 55 -2.38 5.59 6.74
C THR A 55 -1.09 6.27 6.29
N TYR A 56 -1.20 7.11 5.27
CA TYR A 56 -0.11 7.92 4.73
C TYR A 56 -0.21 9.34 5.30
N GLY A 57 0.85 9.78 5.97
CA GLY A 57 1.00 11.13 6.49
C GLY A 57 2.06 11.91 5.74
N PHE A 58 1.80 13.18 5.49
CA PHE A 58 2.77 14.10 4.90
C PHE A 58 2.94 15.32 5.81
N LEU A 59 4.12 15.47 6.39
CA LEU A 59 4.50 16.65 7.16
C LEU A 59 5.36 17.54 6.27
N ILE A 60 4.93 18.77 6.06
CA ILE A 60 5.61 19.71 5.16
C ILE A 60 6.06 20.94 5.95
N ASP A 61 7.35 21.23 5.86
CA ASP A 61 7.91 22.45 6.41
C ASP A 61 7.27 23.68 5.77
N ARG A 62 6.94 24.65 6.61
CA ARG A 62 6.47 25.95 6.16
C ARG A 62 7.59 26.90 5.80
N ALA A 63 8.83 26.58 6.19
CA ALA A 63 10.02 27.40 6.05
C ALA A 63 9.74 28.89 6.38
N TYR A 64 9.78 29.23 7.67
CA TYR A 64 9.89 30.62 8.07
C TYR A 64 11.26 31.17 7.70
N THR A 65 11.27 32.34 7.10
CA THR A 65 12.48 33.05 6.73
C THR A 65 12.66 34.30 7.56
N GLY A 66 13.19 34.14 8.78
CA GLY A 66 13.52 35.26 9.66
C GLY A 66 14.73 36.10 9.22
N ASP A 67 15.47 35.69 8.17
CA ASP A 67 16.69 36.41 7.76
C ASP A 67 16.79 36.59 6.25
N ALA A 68 16.04 37.55 5.71
CA ALA A 68 16.16 38.05 4.34
C ALA A 68 17.58 38.55 3.97
N LYS A 69 18.52 38.59 4.93
CA LYS A 69 19.90 39.05 4.69
C LYS A 69 20.84 37.94 4.20
N ARG A 70 20.48 36.66 4.29
CA ARG A 70 21.41 35.57 3.93
C ARG A 70 21.43 35.17 2.46
N SER A 71 20.41 35.50 1.65
CA SER A 71 20.53 35.32 0.20
C SER A 71 19.40 35.94 -0.64
N PRO A 72 19.67 37.02 -1.41
CA PRO A 72 18.73 37.60 -2.38
C PRO A 72 18.45 36.75 -3.63
N SER A 73 19.16 35.63 -3.82
CA SER A 73 19.20 34.84 -5.06
C SER A 73 18.28 33.61 -5.08
N TYR A 74 17.41 33.45 -4.08
CA TYR A 74 16.61 32.24 -3.91
C TYR A 74 15.12 32.57 -4.12
N PRO A 75 14.38 31.89 -5.00
CA PRO A 75 12.95 32.14 -5.18
C PRO A 75 12.14 31.42 -4.08
N TRP A 76 11.82 32.18 -3.04
CA TRP A 76 11.39 31.73 -1.71
C TRP A 76 10.01 31.05 -1.53
N PRO A 77 9.04 31.08 -2.46
CA PRO A 77 7.80 30.28 -2.33
C PRO A 77 7.93 28.82 -2.80
N GLN A 78 9.08 28.41 -3.35
CA GLN A 78 9.17 27.18 -4.13
C GLN A 78 9.31 25.91 -3.30
N LEU A 79 9.83 25.93 -2.08
CA LEU A 79 10.11 24.70 -1.32
C LEU A 79 8.83 24.00 -0.81
N PRO A 80 7.95 24.66 -0.04
CA PRO A 80 6.67 24.06 0.34
C PRO A 80 5.83 23.71 -0.90
N ARG A 81 5.91 24.54 -1.94
CA ARG A 81 5.22 24.27 -3.21
C ARG A 81 5.74 23.01 -3.89
N THR A 82 7.05 22.83 -3.97
CA THR A 82 7.68 21.63 -4.54
C THR A 82 7.33 20.40 -3.72
N ALA A 83 7.22 20.53 -2.40
CA ALA A 83 6.73 19.47 -1.51
C ALA A 83 5.32 19.04 -1.88
N LEU A 84 4.41 20.00 -1.91
CA LEU A 84 3.00 19.76 -2.24
C LEU A 84 2.86 19.14 -3.63
N ASP A 85 3.59 19.65 -4.62
CA ASP A 85 3.55 19.13 -5.98
C ASP A 85 4.19 17.72 -6.08
N THR A 86 5.24 17.45 -5.31
CA THR A 86 5.88 16.11 -5.23
C THR A 86 4.95 15.10 -4.56
N VAL A 87 4.35 15.45 -3.43
CA VAL A 87 3.37 14.60 -2.74
C VAL A 87 2.16 14.36 -3.64
N ALA A 88 1.61 15.40 -4.24
CA ALA A 88 0.51 15.28 -5.18
C ALA A 88 0.89 14.37 -6.34
N GLY A 89 2.09 14.51 -6.91
CA GLY A 89 2.60 13.62 -7.96
C GLY A 89 2.77 12.17 -7.52
N ALA A 90 3.10 11.91 -6.24
CA ALA A 90 3.36 10.58 -5.71
C ALA A 90 2.07 9.81 -5.42
N LEU A 91 0.99 10.48 -4.97
CA LEU A 91 -0.30 9.84 -4.65
C LEU A 91 -0.83 8.85 -5.71
N PRO A 92 -0.92 9.20 -7.02
CA PRO A 92 -1.41 8.27 -8.04
C PRO A 92 -0.48 7.08 -8.29
N LYS A 93 0.77 7.17 -7.85
CA LYS A 93 1.74 6.08 -7.95
C LYS A 93 1.66 5.14 -6.75
N LEU A 94 1.00 5.51 -5.65
CA LEU A 94 0.79 4.64 -4.50
C LEU A 94 -0.26 3.58 -4.81
N ASP A 95 -0.09 2.38 -4.27
CA ASP A 95 -1.05 1.28 -4.41
C ASP A 95 -2.21 1.44 -3.40
N LEU A 96 -2.86 2.60 -3.41
CA LEU A 96 -3.96 2.93 -2.52
C LEU A 96 -5.15 1.99 -2.72
N ARG A 97 -5.75 1.57 -1.60
CA ARG A 97 -6.88 0.65 -1.57
C ARG A 97 -8.06 1.26 -0.81
N PRO A 98 -9.28 0.75 -1.04
CA PRO A 98 -10.42 1.06 -0.20
C PRO A 98 -10.10 0.85 1.29
N GLY A 99 -10.32 1.88 2.11
CA GLY A 99 -9.96 1.89 3.53
C GLY A 99 -8.60 2.48 3.89
N ASP A 100 -7.70 2.73 2.92
CA ASP A 100 -6.48 3.49 3.16
C ASP A 100 -6.82 4.96 3.42
N SER A 101 -5.95 5.66 4.14
CA SER A 101 -6.15 7.07 4.47
C SER A 101 -4.93 7.93 4.20
N VAL A 102 -5.19 9.20 3.89
CA VAL A 102 -4.17 10.21 3.65
C VAL A 102 -4.45 11.40 4.55
N PHE A 103 -3.41 11.99 5.12
CA PHE A 103 -3.48 13.30 5.75
C PHE A 103 -2.20 14.09 5.46
N ALA A 104 -2.30 15.41 5.56
CA ALA A 104 -1.14 16.27 5.49
C ALA A 104 -1.27 17.44 6.47
N ALA A 105 -0.17 17.75 7.11
CA ALA A 105 -0.08 18.84 8.07
C ALA A 105 1.18 19.66 7.82
N TRP A 106 1.06 20.95 8.09
CA TRP A 106 2.19 21.84 8.13
C TRP A 106 3.00 21.58 9.41
N ILE A 107 4.32 21.68 9.32
CA ILE A 107 5.17 21.67 10.51
C ILE A 107 5.15 23.08 11.11
N SER A 108 4.78 23.24 12.39
CA SER A 108 4.58 24.53 13.10
C SER A 108 5.58 24.77 14.22
N HIS A 109 5.72 26.02 14.68
CA HIS A 109 6.41 26.36 15.92
C HIS A 109 5.86 25.64 17.17
N ASN A 110 6.64 24.75 17.77
CA ASN A 110 6.47 24.09 19.08
C ASN A 110 5.03 23.68 19.45
N SER A 111 4.19 23.42 18.44
CA SER A 111 2.74 23.36 18.58
C SER A 111 2.21 22.06 18.02
N ASN A 112 1.47 21.34 18.84
CA ASN A 112 0.69 20.17 18.43
C ASN A 112 -0.73 20.58 17.98
N ASP A 113 -0.94 21.84 17.58
CA ASP A 113 -2.24 22.34 17.16
C ASP A 113 -2.71 21.58 15.90
N ILE A 114 -3.92 21.03 15.99
CA ILE A 114 -4.57 20.34 14.87
C ILE A 114 -4.95 21.28 13.73
N ARG A 115 -4.97 22.60 13.96
CA ARG A 115 -5.16 23.62 12.90
C ARG A 115 -4.06 23.58 11.83
N GLU A 116 -2.96 22.92 12.13
CA GLU A 116 -1.87 22.71 11.18
C GLU A 116 -2.17 21.63 10.13
N ILE A 117 -3.22 20.85 10.35
CA ILE A 117 -3.74 19.90 9.38
C ILE A 117 -4.48 20.67 8.28
N PHE A 118 -3.77 20.96 7.18
CA PHE A 118 -4.36 21.58 5.99
C PHE A 118 -5.04 20.56 5.07
N LEU A 119 -4.70 19.27 5.23
CA LEU A 119 -5.41 18.16 4.60
C LEU A 119 -5.89 17.20 5.70
N PRO A 120 -7.16 17.35 6.16
CA PRO A 120 -7.76 16.45 7.13
C PRO A 120 -7.65 15.00 6.72
N VAL A 121 -7.63 14.09 7.70
CA VAL A 121 -7.60 12.65 7.44
C VAL A 121 -8.77 12.28 6.53
N ALA A 122 -8.45 11.93 5.29
CA ALA A 122 -9.41 11.49 4.29
C ALA A 122 -9.17 10.01 4.02
N GLN A 123 -10.24 9.22 4.08
CA GLN A 123 -10.17 7.78 3.83
C GLN A 123 -10.75 7.47 2.45
N VAL A 124 -10.11 6.56 1.72
CA VAL A 124 -10.68 5.98 0.51
C VAL A 124 -11.94 5.22 0.92
N PRO A 125 -13.13 5.55 0.38
CA PRO A 125 -14.36 4.85 0.72
C PRO A 125 -14.22 3.35 0.51
N ARG A 126 -14.66 2.54 1.48
CA ARG A 126 -14.74 1.09 1.32
C ARG A 126 -15.92 0.75 0.41
N SER A 127 -15.71 -0.12 -0.57
CA SER A 127 -16.82 -0.72 -1.29
C SER A 127 -17.69 -1.52 -0.32
N THR A 128 -19.00 -1.46 -0.56
CA THR A 128 -19.95 -2.36 0.08
C THR A 128 -19.56 -3.81 -0.23
N ALA A 129 -19.70 -4.69 0.77
CA ALA A 129 -19.47 -6.12 0.58
C ALA A 129 -20.25 -6.62 -0.65
N LEU A 130 -19.56 -7.34 -1.53
CA LEU A 130 -20.14 -7.86 -2.76
C LEU A 130 -21.13 -8.97 -2.41
N ASP A 131 -22.41 -8.79 -2.77
CA ASP A 131 -23.41 -9.84 -2.60
C ASP A 131 -23.22 -10.89 -3.69
N LEU A 132 -22.62 -12.02 -3.31
CA LEU A 132 -22.32 -13.10 -4.24
C LEU A 132 -23.47 -14.10 -4.28
N PRO A 133 -23.89 -14.58 -5.47
CA PRO A 133 -24.90 -15.63 -5.55
C PRO A 133 -24.41 -16.90 -4.83
N ALA A 134 -25.34 -17.67 -4.26
CA ALA A 134 -25.01 -18.93 -3.61
C ALA A 134 -24.41 -19.93 -4.62
N ALA A 135 -23.35 -20.63 -4.20
CA ALA A 135 -22.73 -21.68 -5.01
C ALA A 135 -23.70 -22.85 -5.24
N PRO A 136 -23.66 -23.51 -6.42
CA PRO A 136 -24.51 -24.67 -6.67
C PRO A 136 -24.17 -25.81 -5.71
N ALA A 137 -25.20 -26.47 -5.18
CA ALA A 137 -25.02 -27.57 -4.25
C ALA A 137 -24.44 -28.80 -4.95
N ARG A 138 -23.36 -29.36 -4.39
CA ARG A 138 -22.71 -30.55 -4.94
C ARG A 138 -23.65 -31.76 -4.86
N PRO A 139 -23.86 -32.51 -5.97
CA PRO A 139 -24.65 -33.72 -5.97
C PRO A 139 -24.08 -34.74 -4.98
N LYS A 140 -24.95 -35.36 -4.19
CA LYS A 140 -24.55 -36.43 -3.27
C LYS A 140 -24.32 -37.71 -4.09
N PRO A 141 -23.23 -38.45 -3.85
CA PRO A 141 -23.02 -39.73 -4.53
C PRO A 141 -24.15 -40.70 -4.21
N PRO A 142 -24.58 -41.52 -5.18
CA PRO A 142 -25.68 -42.47 -5.00
C PRO A 142 -25.25 -43.58 -4.04
N VAL A 143 -26.22 -44.14 -3.31
CA VAL A 143 -25.99 -45.23 -2.35
C VAL A 143 -25.96 -46.60 -3.05
N ASN A 144 -26.56 -46.71 -4.23
CA ASN A 144 -26.66 -47.94 -5.01
C ASN A 144 -26.24 -47.72 -6.49
N LYS A 145 -25.86 -48.80 -7.19
CA LYS A 145 -25.39 -48.74 -8.60
C LYS A 145 -26.51 -48.41 -9.61
N LEU A 146 -27.78 -48.63 -9.26
CA LEU A 146 -28.94 -48.39 -10.12
C LEU A 146 -29.18 -46.89 -10.39
N GLU A 147 -28.75 -46.04 -9.48
CA GLU A 147 -28.90 -44.58 -9.56
C GLU A 147 -27.76 -43.87 -10.32
N CYS A 148 -26.75 -44.61 -10.82
CA CYS A 148 -25.57 -43.99 -11.47
C CYS A 148 -25.95 -43.11 -12.69
N ASN A 149 -26.96 -43.47 -13.48
CA ASN A 149 -27.37 -42.70 -14.65
C ASN A 149 -28.01 -41.35 -14.24
N GLN A 150 -28.89 -41.38 -13.23
CA GLN A 150 -29.51 -40.17 -12.68
C GLN A 150 -28.47 -39.29 -11.99
N TYR A 151 -27.51 -39.90 -11.29
CA TYR A 151 -26.38 -39.19 -10.71
C TYR A 151 -25.48 -38.53 -11.77
N ALA A 152 -25.18 -39.22 -12.89
CA ALA A 152 -24.39 -38.65 -13.97
C ALA A 152 -25.06 -37.41 -14.60
N GLU A 153 -26.38 -37.41 -14.72
CA GLU A 153 -27.14 -36.24 -15.17
C GLU A 153 -27.09 -35.08 -14.16
N GLN A 154 -27.20 -35.39 -12.86
CA GLN A 154 -27.04 -34.40 -11.80
C GLN A 154 -25.63 -33.80 -11.79
N VAL A 155 -24.60 -34.63 -11.99
CA VAL A 155 -23.20 -34.19 -12.10
C VAL A 155 -22.98 -33.30 -13.31
N ARG A 156 -23.55 -33.65 -14.48
CA ARG A 156 -23.47 -32.81 -15.68
C ARG A 156 -24.15 -31.46 -15.43
N THR A 157 -25.36 -31.47 -14.86
CA THR A 157 -26.12 -30.26 -14.52
C THR A 157 -25.35 -29.38 -13.54
N TYR A 158 -24.79 -29.98 -12.48
CA TYR A 158 -23.96 -29.30 -11.51
C TYR A 158 -22.70 -28.68 -12.15
N ASN A 159 -22.00 -29.38 -13.04
CA ASN A 159 -20.80 -28.84 -13.68
C ASN A 159 -21.14 -27.62 -14.58
N GLU A 160 -22.27 -27.65 -15.30
CA GLU A 160 -22.74 -26.49 -16.07
C GLU A 160 -23.16 -25.31 -15.17
N GLN A 161 -23.85 -25.60 -14.07
CA GLN A 161 -24.22 -24.59 -13.07
C GLN A 161 -22.97 -23.99 -12.40
N ALA A 162 -21.98 -24.80 -12.04
CA ALA A 162 -20.73 -24.36 -11.43
C ALA A 162 -19.91 -23.50 -12.39
N LYS A 163 -19.92 -23.83 -13.69
CA LYS A 163 -19.27 -23.01 -14.73
C LYS A 163 -19.94 -21.65 -14.87
N THR A 164 -21.27 -21.62 -14.98
CA THR A 164 -22.05 -20.38 -15.06
C THR A 164 -21.87 -19.53 -13.81
N TRP A 165 -21.98 -20.14 -12.63
CA TRP A 165 -21.80 -19.46 -11.35
C TRP A 165 -20.40 -18.86 -11.22
N ARG A 166 -19.34 -19.60 -11.58
CA ARG A 166 -17.96 -19.09 -11.55
C ARG A 166 -17.78 -17.89 -12.48
N ALA A 167 -18.38 -17.93 -13.67
CA ALA A 167 -18.35 -16.80 -14.60
C ALA A 167 -19.08 -15.58 -14.01
N THR A 168 -20.28 -15.76 -13.47
CA THR A 168 -21.05 -14.68 -12.84
C THR A 168 -20.32 -14.07 -11.65
N VAL A 169 -19.75 -14.88 -10.76
CA VAL A 169 -18.97 -14.37 -9.63
C VAL A 169 -17.72 -13.64 -10.11
N GLY A 170 -17.02 -14.15 -11.13
CA GLY A 170 -15.89 -13.47 -11.76
C GLY A 170 -16.27 -12.09 -12.31
N ASP A 171 -17.40 -11.99 -13.01
CA ASP A 171 -17.91 -10.72 -13.54
C ASP A 171 -18.25 -9.73 -12.42
N LEU A 172 -18.93 -10.18 -11.36
CA LEU A 172 -19.27 -9.33 -10.21
C LEU A 172 -18.02 -8.85 -9.49
N GLN A 173 -17.03 -9.73 -9.29
CA GLN A 173 -15.75 -9.37 -8.68
C GLN A 173 -14.96 -8.39 -9.55
N GLN A 174 -14.96 -8.55 -10.87
CA GLN A 174 -14.30 -7.62 -11.77
C GLN A 174 -14.97 -6.24 -11.72
N ARG A 175 -16.30 -6.18 -11.76
CA ARG A 175 -17.04 -4.92 -11.60
C ARG A 175 -16.75 -4.23 -10.27
N ALA A 176 -16.63 -5.02 -9.19
CA ALA A 176 -16.25 -4.50 -7.88
C ALA A 176 -14.84 -3.86 -7.91
N ARG A 177 -13.87 -4.55 -8.51
CA ARG A 177 -12.50 -4.04 -8.68
C ARG A 177 -12.46 -2.77 -9.53
N ASP A 178 -13.24 -2.72 -10.61
CA ASP A 178 -13.31 -1.54 -11.48
C ASP A 178 -13.94 -0.35 -10.73
N ALA A 179 -14.97 -0.59 -9.92
CA ALA A 179 -15.60 0.42 -9.07
C ALA A 179 -14.64 0.91 -7.97
N ASP A 180 -13.89 0.00 -7.34
CA ASP A 180 -12.85 0.34 -6.37
C ASP A 180 -11.75 1.18 -7.01
N ALA A 181 -11.25 0.77 -8.19
CA ALA A 181 -10.23 1.51 -8.93
C ALA A 181 -10.71 2.93 -9.28
N LYS A 182 -11.97 3.09 -9.72
CA LYS A 182 -12.58 4.40 -9.97
C LYS A 182 -12.71 5.24 -8.71
N THR A 183 -13.06 4.61 -7.58
CA THR A 183 -13.18 5.27 -6.27
C THR A 183 -11.83 5.77 -5.79
N VAL A 184 -10.79 4.94 -5.90
CA VAL A 184 -9.40 5.31 -5.59
C VAL A 184 -8.92 6.45 -6.49
N ALA A 185 -9.14 6.37 -7.81
CA ALA A 185 -8.75 7.44 -8.74
C ALA A 185 -9.42 8.77 -8.39
N THR A 186 -10.74 8.75 -8.15
CA THR A 186 -11.50 9.95 -7.75
C THR A 186 -11.01 10.53 -6.42
N PHE A 187 -10.66 9.66 -5.46
CA PHE A 187 -10.08 10.06 -4.19
C PHE A 187 -8.73 10.75 -4.42
N VAL A 188 -7.83 10.12 -5.19
CA VAL A 188 -6.50 10.66 -5.53
C VAL A 188 -6.62 12.03 -6.18
N ASP A 189 -7.49 12.19 -7.19
CA ASP A 189 -7.68 13.46 -7.89
C ASP A 189 -8.09 14.59 -6.92
N ARG A 190 -8.99 14.30 -5.98
CA ARG A 190 -9.41 15.27 -4.95
C ARG A 190 -8.26 15.62 -4.01
N GLN A 191 -7.52 14.63 -3.52
CA GLN A 191 -6.39 14.89 -2.62
C GLN A 191 -5.27 15.65 -3.32
N GLN A 192 -4.98 15.33 -4.59
CA GLN A 192 -4.02 16.08 -5.42
C GLN A 192 -4.44 17.54 -5.58
N ALA A 193 -5.72 17.80 -5.87
CA ALA A 193 -6.24 19.16 -6.00
C ALA A 193 -6.12 19.92 -4.67
N ALA A 194 -6.47 19.29 -3.54
CA ALA A 194 -6.34 19.88 -2.21
C ALA A 194 -4.88 20.20 -1.84
N LEU A 195 -3.95 19.27 -2.08
CA LEU A 195 -2.51 19.49 -1.90
C LEU A 195 -2.00 20.66 -2.75
N ARG A 196 -2.39 20.71 -4.03
CA ARG A 196 -2.00 21.80 -4.94
C ARG A 196 -2.68 23.13 -4.62
N ALA A 197 -3.80 23.12 -3.91
CA ALA A 197 -4.49 24.33 -3.46
C ALA A 197 -4.01 24.80 -2.07
N ALA A 198 -3.31 23.95 -1.32
CA ALA A 198 -2.78 24.29 -0.03
C ALA A 198 -1.79 25.45 -0.14
N ALA A 199 -2.00 26.47 0.68
CA ALA A 199 -1.12 27.62 0.80
C ALA A 199 -0.41 27.56 2.17
N PRO A 200 0.93 27.67 2.20
CA PRO A 200 1.64 27.75 3.46
C PRO A 200 1.23 29.04 4.18
N ALA A 201 0.77 28.93 5.42
CA ALA A 201 0.62 30.09 6.28
C ALA A 201 2.02 30.62 6.63
N GLN A 202 2.21 31.94 6.64
CA GLN A 202 3.44 32.51 7.15
C GLN A 202 3.54 32.22 8.65
N ASP A 203 4.60 31.52 9.05
CA ASP A 203 4.95 31.30 10.46
C ASP A 203 5.96 32.38 10.86
N PRO A 204 5.67 33.32 11.79
CA PRO A 204 6.60 34.39 12.14
C PRO A 204 7.66 34.02 13.19
N VAL A 205 7.70 32.78 13.70
CA VAL A 205 8.46 32.41 14.91
C VAL A 205 9.42 31.23 14.69
N GLY A 206 9.30 30.52 13.56
CA GLY A 206 10.19 29.41 13.17
C GLY A 206 9.61 28.02 13.43
N THR A 207 10.04 27.03 12.65
CA THR A 207 9.44 25.69 12.60
C THR A 207 9.92 24.77 13.76
N ASP A 208 9.02 23.97 14.36
CA ASP A 208 9.37 22.80 15.21
C ASP A 208 8.77 21.51 14.65
N ILE A 209 9.62 20.52 14.47
CA ILE A 209 9.19 19.21 14.00
C ILE A 209 8.36 18.44 15.02
N TYR A 210 8.61 18.60 16.33
CA TYR A 210 8.04 17.72 17.34
C TYR A 210 6.53 17.93 17.46
N GLY A 211 6.06 19.17 17.27
CA GLY A 211 4.64 19.49 17.09
C GLY A 211 3.99 18.70 15.94
N GLY A 212 4.59 18.75 14.74
CA GLY A 212 4.11 18.00 13.56
C GLY A 212 4.15 16.48 13.76
N LEU A 213 5.20 15.95 14.39
CA LEU A 213 5.32 14.53 14.75
C LEU A 213 4.28 14.12 15.79
N ALA A 214 3.89 15.00 16.71
CA ALA A 214 2.81 14.75 17.66
C ALA A 214 1.43 14.70 16.99
N VAL A 215 1.18 15.57 16.02
CA VAL A 215 -0.01 15.48 15.17
C VAL A 215 -0.05 14.13 14.43
N ALA A 216 1.06 13.75 13.78
CA ALA A 216 1.16 12.48 13.06
C ALA A 216 0.95 11.27 13.99
N GLY A 217 1.63 11.24 15.15
CA GLY A 217 1.46 10.18 16.15
C GLY A 217 0.03 10.08 16.67
N GLY A 218 -0.65 11.20 16.89
CA GLY A 218 -2.07 11.23 17.28
C GLY A 218 -2.99 10.64 16.21
N VAL A 219 -2.75 10.98 14.93
CA VAL A 219 -3.49 10.40 13.79
C VAL A 219 -3.23 8.89 13.70
N PHE A 220 -1.98 8.46 13.78
CA PHE A 220 -1.60 7.04 13.69
C PHE A 220 -2.17 6.20 14.83
N LYS A 221 -2.16 6.72 16.06
CA LYS A 221 -2.80 6.07 17.20
C LYS A 221 -4.31 5.91 17.00
N SER A 222 -4.95 6.85 16.32
CA SER A 222 -6.40 6.84 16.05
C SER A 222 -6.78 5.98 14.83
N ASN A 223 -5.81 5.61 13.99
CA ASN A 223 -6.02 4.84 12.76
C ASN A 223 -5.21 3.53 12.83
N PRO A 224 -5.76 2.43 13.35
CA PRO A 224 -5.03 1.18 13.44
C PRO A 224 -4.69 0.64 12.05
N GLY A 225 -3.49 0.08 11.91
CA GLY A 225 -3.02 -0.47 10.64
C GLY A 225 -1.54 -0.22 10.46
N ARG A 226 -1.13 -0.08 9.20
CA ARG A 226 0.25 0.29 8.85
C ARG A 226 0.33 1.79 8.66
N HIS A 227 1.44 2.38 9.07
CA HIS A 227 1.61 3.82 9.03
C HIS A 227 2.85 4.18 8.21
N LYS A 228 2.67 5.15 7.33
CA LYS A 228 3.73 5.70 6.48
C LYS A 228 3.78 7.19 6.67
N LEU A 229 4.95 7.73 6.97
CA LEU A 229 5.10 9.16 7.18
C LEU A 229 6.19 9.69 6.26
N VAL A 230 5.87 10.71 5.46
CA VAL A 230 6.89 11.50 4.76
C VAL A 230 7.07 12.82 5.46
N LEU A 231 8.30 13.16 5.80
CA LEU A 231 8.66 14.46 6.34
C LEU A 231 9.46 15.20 5.29
N PHE A 232 8.96 16.36 4.88
CA PHE A 232 9.68 17.32 4.08
C PHE A 232 10.17 18.43 5.00
N SER A 233 11.48 18.47 5.28
CA SER A 233 12.06 19.46 6.19
C SER A 233 13.39 20.01 5.68
N ASP A 234 13.57 21.32 5.85
CA ASP A 234 14.84 22.04 5.62
C ASP A 234 15.61 22.27 6.92
N MET A 235 15.13 21.73 8.06
CA MET A 235 15.73 21.98 9.37
C MET A 235 16.93 21.08 9.65
N SER A 236 18.04 21.72 10.04
CA SER A 236 19.19 21.08 10.69
C SER A 236 19.05 21.01 12.22
N ASP A 237 18.19 21.82 12.83
CA ASP A 237 18.16 22.02 14.28
C ASP A 237 16.99 21.28 14.95
N THR A 238 17.30 20.58 16.06
CA THR A 238 16.33 19.88 16.90
C THR A 238 15.89 20.74 18.08
N ILE A 239 15.00 21.74 17.92
CA ILE A 239 14.46 22.47 19.08
C ILE A 239 13.01 22.92 18.79
N GLY A 240 12.01 22.67 19.66
CA GLY A 240 12.08 22.00 20.93
C GLY A 240 10.73 21.90 21.64
N ASN A 241 10.34 20.69 22.01
CA ASN A 241 9.42 20.51 23.13
C ASN A 241 9.60 19.11 23.75
N ALA A 242 9.33 18.99 25.05
CA ALA A 242 9.49 17.74 25.80
C ALA A 242 8.42 16.67 25.47
N VAL A 243 7.48 16.99 24.57
CA VAL A 243 6.47 16.03 24.10
C VAL A 243 7.19 15.01 23.21
N ARG A 244 7.27 13.77 23.69
CA ARG A 244 7.80 12.63 22.93
C ARG A 244 6.62 11.93 22.25
N PRO A 245 6.29 12.26 20.99
CA PRO A 245 5.24 11.53 20.29
C PRO A 245 5.67 10.10 20.03
N ASP A 246 4.72 9.17 20.13
CA ASP A 246 4.90 7.79 19.69
C ASP A 246 4.46 7.70 18.23
N LEU A 247 5.38 7.33 17.34
CA LEU A 247 5.07 7.12 15.92
C LEU A 247 4.50 5.72 15.67
N ALA A 248 4.14 4.96 16.70
CA ALA A 248 3.40 3.71 16.62
C ALA A 248 4.03 2.69 15.65
N GLN A 249 5.37 2.65 15.57
CA GLN A 249 6.09 1.78 14.65
C GLN A 249 5.86 2.09 13.16
N SER A 250 5.64 3.37 12.83
CA SER A 250 5.56 3.87 11.46
C SER A 250 6.84 3.66 10.66
N ASP A 251 6.71 3.46 9.36
CA ASP A 251 7.81 3.59 8.42
C ASP A 251 7.93 5.06 8.00
N VAL A 252 9.07 5.66 8.27
CA VAL A 252 9.27 7.10 8.14
C VAL A 252 10.27 7.38 7.01
N VAL A 253 9.87 8.19 6.05
CA VAL A 253 10.72 8.67 4.97
C VAL A 253 10.95 10.15 5.21
N ILE A 254 12.19 10.56 5.42
CA ILE A 254 12.55 11.97 5.48
C ILE A 254 13.10 12.38 4.13
N ALA A 255 12.46 13.34 3.50
CA ALA A 255 12.97 14.08 2.36
C ALA A 255 13.50 15.43 2.85
N LEU A 256 14.81 15.63 2.77
CA LEU A 256 15.42 16.87 3.25
C LEU A 256 15.51 17.91 2.12
N TYR A 257 15.20 19.16 2.47
CA TYR A 257 15.30 20.34 1.62
C TYR A 257 16.53 21.16 1.95
N HIS A 258 17.72 20.58 1.85
CA HIS A 258 18.95 21.36 2.01
C HIS A 258 19.55 21.76 0.65
N ARG A 259 19.80 23.07 0.51
CA ARG A 259 20.61 23.66 -0.56
C ARG A 259 22.08 23.88 -0.14
N ASP A 260 22.43 23.56 1.11
CA ASP A 260 23.76 23.78 1.73
C ASP A 260 24.61 22.49 1.84
N ASP A 261 25.89 22.69 2.17
CA ASP A 261 27.05 21.77 2.17
C ASP A 261 26.69 20.30 2.54
N PRO A 262 27.18 19.29 1.79
CA PRO A 262 27.04 17.87 2.14
C PRO A 262 27.40 17.51 3.60
N ASN A 263 28.28 18.28 4.25
CA ASN A 263 28.66 18.07 5.65
C ASN A 263 27.52 18.37 6.63
N ASP A 264 26.75 19.45 6.40
CA ASP A 264 25.61 19.81 7.24
C ASP A 264 24.47 18.79 7.11
N GLN A 265 24.29 18.24 5.91
CA GLN A 265 23.34 17.15 5.65
C GLN A 265 23.68 15.89 6.47
N GLY A 266 24.96 15.53 6.55
CA GLY A 266 25.40 14.35 7.28
C GLY A 266 25.20 14.46 8.80
N VAL A 267 25.33 15.65 9.38
CA VAL A 267 25.09 15.90 10.81
C VAL A 267 23.59 15.88 11.10
N ALA A 268 22.80 16.62 10.33
CA ALA A 268 21.35 16.65 10.48
C ALA A 268 20.75 15.24 10.34
N GLN A 269 21.15 14.48 9.31
CA GLN A 269 20.69 13.10 9.10
C GLN A 269 20.87 12.23 10.35
N LYS A 270 22.05 12.27 10.99
CA LYS A 270 22.34 11.45 12.19
C LYS A 270 21.47 11.84 13.38
N GLN A 271 21.24 13.14 13.58
CA GLN A 271 20.38 13.64 14.64
C GLN A 271 18.94 13.18 14.42
N TRP A 272 18.45 13.29 13.17
CA TRP A 272 17.13 12.83 12.78
C TRP A 272 16.92 11.33 12.92
N GLU A 273 17.89 10.53 12.48
CA GLU A 273 17.82 9.08 12.59
C GLU A 273 17.69 8.66 14.06
N THR A 274 18.48 9.30 14.93
CA THR A 274 18.44 9.06 16.38
C THR A 274 17.09 9.48 16.98
N ALA A 275 16.59 10.66 16.61
CA ALA A 275 15.31 11.17 17.09
C ALA A 275 14.16 10.25 16.68
N LEU A 276 14.01 9.92 15.39
CA LEU A 276 12.91 9.09 14.91
C LEU A 276 12.94 7.67 15.46
N ARG A 277 14.13 7.07 15.61
CA ARG A 277 14.28 5.78 16.28
C ARG A 277 13.80 5.84 17.73
N THR A 278 14.11 6.92 18.44
CA THR A 278 13.65 7.15 19.82
C THR A 278 12.13 7.31 19.90
N LEU A 279 11.50 7.86 18.86
CA LEU A 279 10.05 8.00 18.73
C LEU A 279 9.36 6.73 18.19
N GLY A 280 10.11 5.64 18.03
CA GLY A 280 9.56 4.33 17.66
C GLY A 280 9.39 4.09 16.16
N ALA A 281 10.00 4.88 15.28
CA ALA A 281 9.98 4.60 13.83
C ALA A 281 10.72 3.30 13.48
N ARG A 282 10.17 2.48 12.56
CA ARG A 282 10.76 1.19 12.15
C ARG A 282 11.88 1.30 11.14
N ALA A 283 11.72 2.19 10.17
CA ALA A 283 12.70 2.45 9.11
C ALA A 283 12.75 3.94 8.86
N THR A 284 13.96 4.49 8.75
CA THR A 284 14.18 5.89 8.40
C THR A 284 14.99 5.98 7.13
N VAL A 285 14.35 6.44 6.05
CA VAL A 285 15.04 6.67 4.77
C VAL A 285 15.23 8.16 4.60
N PHE A 286 16.49 8.58 4.40
CA PHE A 286 16.83 9.97 4.11
C PHE A 286 17.07 10.13 2.61
N LEU A 287 16.34 11.04 2.00
CA LEU A 287 16.53 11.42 0.61
C LEU A 287 17.16 12.82 0.55
N PRO A 288 18.35 12.98 -0.09
CA PRO A 288 18.87 14.30 -0.39
C PRO A 288 17.98 14.98 -1.43
N TRP A 289 17.95 16.32 -1.45
CA TRP A 289 17.12 17.11 -2.38
C TRP A 289 17.16 16.61 -3.83
N ALA A 290 18.36 16.34 -4.36
CA ALA A 290 18.53 15.87 -5.74
C ALA A 290 17.88 14.51 -6.03
N ALA A 291 17.65 13.68 -5.00
CA ALA A 291 16.98 12.39 -5.11
C ALA A 291 15.50 12.45 -4.70
N THR A 292 15.03 13.58 -4.18
CA THR A 292 13.64 13.81 -3.77
C THR A 292 12.76 14.01 -5.00
N THR A 293 12.40 12.91 -5.64
CA THR A 293 11.50 12.89 -6.81
C THR A 293 10.18 12.21 -6.47
N VAL A 294 9.17 12.46 -7.30
CA VAL A 294 7.86 11.80 -7.23
C VAL A 294 7.98 10.28 -7.16
N ASP A 295 8.77 9.69 -8.07
CA ASP A 295 8.98 8.24 -8.14
C ASP A 295 9.69 7.73 -6.89
N LYS A 296 10.73 8.42 -6.44
CA LYS A 296 11.50 7.96 -5.28
C LYS A 296 10.66 7.96 -4.01
N ILE A 297 9.83 8.98 -3.80
CA ILE A 297 8.89 9.03 -2.67
C ILE A 297 7.87 7.90 -2.76
N ALA A 298 7.28 7.67 -3.94
CA ALA A 298 6.33 6.58 -4.14
C ALA A 298 6.95 5.21 -3.84
N ASP A 299 8.17 4.96 -4.33
CA ASP A 299 8.90 3.71 -4.10
C ASP A 299 9.14 3.47 -2.60
N GLN A 300 9.63 4.49 -1.87
CA GLN A 300 9.87 4.33 -0.42
C GLN A 300 8.59 4.08 0.37
N LEU A 301 7.48 4.68 -0.04
CA LEU A 301 6.18 4.47 0.58
C LEU A 301 5.61 3.06 0.29
N LYS A 302 5.96 2.44 -0.85
CA LYS A 302 5.61 1.05 -1.16
C LYS A 302 6.52 0.04 -0.44
N GLU A 303 7.83 0.27 -0.45
CA GLU A 303 8.86 -0.71 -0.06
C GLU A 303 8.93 -1.02 1.44
N GLY A 304 8.54 -0.08 2.32
CA GLY A 304 8.70 -0.25 3.77
C GLY A 304 7.74 -1.29 4.41
N GLY A 305 7.43 -2.40 3.75
CA GLY A 305 6.44 -3.38 4.20
C GLY A 305 6.92 -4.80 4.31
N ARG A 306 8.13 -4.99 4.83
CA ARG A 306 8.56 -6.31 5.29
C ARG A 306 7.97 -6.62 6.66
#